data_AF-A0A9E2V424-F1
#
_entry.id   AF-A0A9E2V424-F1
#
_cell.length_a   1.000
_cell.length_b   1.000
_cell.length_c   1.000
_cell.angle_alpha   90.00
_cell.angle_beta   90.00
_cell.angle_gamma   90.00
#
_symmetry.space_group_name_H-M   'P 1'
#
loop_
_entity.id
_entity.type
_entity.pdbx_description
1 polymer ?
#
loop_
_entity_poly.entity_id
_entity_poly.type
_entity_poly.pdbx_seq_one_letter_code
_entity_poly.pdbx_strand_id
1 'polypeptide(L)'
;ASGTPQLAVSSGSGAVAGTSSYDAATLTVSFVPSSPLTAGTDFTGTVSLDGTALAGGTWSFTTLATAASAVSFWPDTFTPTYPAWDDPDAVQVGLRFTTSTAGQVTAIRFYKGAANTGVHTVKLWDGSQTLLASAVSTTESASGWQTVPLASPVSLEAGQTYTVAYHSSTGHYAVEPNGLATALTAGPLTSAAPGGAYVYGTGFPGSTSSASYGVDLVFVPAG
;
A
#
# COMPACT_ATOMS: atom_id res chain seq x y z
N ALA A 1 -54.13 -1.98 -7.74
CA ALA A 1 -53.56 -0.81 -8.42
C ALA A 1 -52.83 -1.32 -9.66
N SER A 2 -53.10 -0.75 -10.83
CA SER A 2 -52.44 -1.07 -12.10
C SER A 2 -51.31 -0.07 -12.31
N GLY A 3 -50.06 -0.50 -12.18
CA GLY A 3 -48.88 0.33 -12.40
C GLY A 3 -47.67 -0.54 -12.67
N THR A 4 -46.65 0.01 -13.33
CA THR A 4 -45.37 -0.69 -13.55
C THR A 4 -44.43 -0.34 -12.40
N PRO A 5 -43.97 -1.31 -11.59
CA PRO A 5 -42.98 -1.05 -10.55
C PRO A 5 -41.72 -0.37 -11.11
N GLN A 6 -41.19 0.58 -10.36
CA GLN A 6 -39.95 1.28 -10.67
C GLN A 6 -39.01 1.24 -9.47
N LEU A 7 -37.72 0.99 -9.70
CA LEU A 7 -36.67 1.08 -8.69
C LEU A 7 -35.83 2.33 -8.94
N ALA A 8 -35.73 3.20 -7.94
CA ALA A 8 -34.79 4.32 -7.93
C ALA A 8 -33.68 4.06 -6.90
N VAL A 9 -32.47 4.51 -7.21
CA VAL A 9 -31.34 4.46 -6.27
C VAL A 9 -30.88 5.89 -5.98
N SER A 10 -30.60 6.18 -4.73
CA SER A 10 -30.06 7.47 -4.28
C SER A 10 -28.94 7.29 -3.26
N SER A 11 -28.17 8.35 -3.02
CA SER A 11 -27.17 8.45 -1.95
C SER A 11 -27.28 9.80 -1.25
N GLY A 12 -26.37 10.09 -0.30
CA GLY A 12 -26.27 11.41 0.32
C GLY A 12 -26.03 12.57 -0.65
N SER A 13 -25.54 12.30 -1.87
CA SER A 13 -25.34 13.32 -2.92
C SER A 13 -26.54 13.50 -3.86
N GLY A 14 -27.61 12.72 -3.68
CA GLY A 14 -28.83 12.80 -4.48
C GLY A 14 -29.13 11.52 -5.27
N ALA A 15 -29.99 11.64 -6.28
CA ALA A 15 -30.42 10.51 -7.11
C ALA A 15 -29.28 9.99 -8.00
N VAL A 16 -29.16 8.67 -8.08
CA VAL A 16 -28.24 7.99 -9.01
C VAL A 16 -28.92 7.91 -10.37
N ALA A 17 -28.24 8.38 -11.42
CA ALA A 17 -28.71 8.21 -12.78
C ALA A 17 -28.65 6.73 -13.21
N GLY A 18 -29.72 6.24 -13.85
CA GLY A 18 -29.82 4.85 -14.29
C GLY A 18 -31.19 4.52 -14.85
N THR A 19 -31.35 3.28 -15.28
CA THR A 19 -32.58 2.77 -15.90
C THR A 19 -33.22 1.73 -15.00
N SER A 20 -34.49 1.93 -14.69
CA SER A 20 -35.34 0.94 -14.03
C SER A 20 -36.05 0.06 -15.06
N SER A 21 -36.12 -1.24 -14.81
CA SER A 21 -36.86 -2.20 -15.62
C SER A 21 -37.68 -3.13 -14.74
N TYR A 22 -38.81 -3.63 -15.27
CA TYR A 22 -39.67 -4.58 -14.58
C TYR A 22 -39.98 -5.76 -15.49
N ASP A 23 -39.68 -6.96 -15.01
CA ASP A 23 -40.07 -8.23 -15.62
C ASP A 23 -41.35 -8.75 -14.96
N ALA A 24 -42.46 -8.73 -15.71
CA ALA A 24 -43.76 -9.17 -15.23
C ALA A 24 -43.90 -10.70 -15.10
N ALA A 25 -43.06 -11.49 -15.78
CA ALA A 25 -43.10 -12.94 -15.70
C ALA A 25 -42.47 -13.44 -14.40
N THR A 26 -41.41 -12.76 -13.93
CA THR A 26 -40.69 -13.12 -12.70
C THR A 26 -41.00 -12.20 -11.51
N LEU A 27 -41.77 -11.13 -11.73
CA LEU A 27 -42.06 -10.08 -10.75
C LEU A 27 -40.79 -9.37 -10.24
N THR A 28 -39.81 -9.18 -11.11
CA THR A 28 -38.51 -8.60 -10.75
C THR A 28 -38.41 -7.16 -11.23
N VAL A 29 -38.17 -6.22 -10.30
CA VAL A 29 -37.72 -4.87 -10.65
C VAL A 29 -36.20 -4.78 -10.54
N SER A 30 -35.55 -4.21 -11.54
CA SER A 30 -34.09 -4.03 -11.60
C SER A 30 -33.74 -2.57 -11.85
N PHE A 31 -32.55 -2.18 -11.41
CA PHE A 31 -31.99 -0.86 -11.70
C PHE A 31 -30.58 -1.02 -12.20
N VAL A 32 -30.28 -0.40 -13.35
CA VAL A 32 -28.95 -0.37 -13.95
C VAL A 32 -28.43 1.07 -13.89
N PRO A 33 -27.48 1.39 -13.00
CA PRO A 33 -26.84 2.70 -12.97
C PRO A 33 -26.19 3.03 -14.32
N SER A 34 -26.26 4.30 -14.76
CA SER A 34 -25.62 4.74 -16.01
C SER A 34 -24.10 4.85 -15.91
N SER A 35 -23.57 4.86 -14.68
CA SER A 35 -22.15 4.86 -14.34
C SER A 35 -21.93 3.96 -13.12
N PRO A 36 -20.71 3.42 -12.91
CA PRO A 36 -20.39 2.69 -11.69
C PRO A 36 -20.74 3.50 -10.43
N LEU A 37 -21.31 2.84 -9.43
CA LEU A 37 -21.61 3.46 -8.14
C LEU A 37 -20.30 3.89 -7.45
N THR A 38 -20.32 5.05 -6.81
CA THR A 38 -19.19 5.54 -6.01
C THR A 38 -18.84 4.51 -4.93
N ALA A 39 -17.55 4.20 -4.79
CA ALA A 39 -17.03 3.28 -3.79
C ALA A 39 -17.20 3.84 -2.36
N GLY A 40 -17.29 2.95 -1.36
CA GLY A 40 -17.41 3.32 0.05
C GLY A 40 -18.63 4.20 0.39
N THR A 41 -19.66 4.15 -0.44
CA THR A 41 -20.82 5.06 -0.37
C THR A 41 -22.07 4.28 0.01
N ASP A 42 -22.84 4.85 0.94
CA ASP A 42 -24.17 4.35 1.30
C ASP A 42 -25.20 4.76 0.25
N PHE A 43 -25.93 3.78 -0.27
CA PHE A 43 -27.02 3.95 -1.20
C PHE A 43 -28.33 3.45 -0.59
N THR A 44 -29.43 4.05 -1.05
CA THR A 44 -30.79 3.63 -0.74
C THR A 44 -31.51 3.27 -2.03
N GLY A 45 -32.02 2.05 -2.11
CA GLY A 45 -32.96 1.62 -3.16
C GLY A 45 -34.39 1.88 -2.70
N THR A 46 -35.25 2.40 -3.57
CA THR A 46 -36.67 2.61 -3.31
C THR A 46 -37.52 2.13 -4.47
N VAL A 47 -38.44 1.20 -4.20
CA VAL A 47 -39.43 0.73 -5.16
C VAL A 47 -40.69 1.58 -5.05
N SER A 48 -41.19 2.02 -6.20
CA SER A 48 -42.43 2.78 -6.32
C SER A 48 -43.37 2.16 -7.35
N LEU A 49 -44.66 2.42 -7.19
CA LEU A 49 -45.71 2.10 -8.14
C LEU A 49 -46.40 3.41 -8.53
N ASP A 50 -46.37 3.77 -9.81
CA ASP A 50 -46.90 5.03 -10.34
C ASP A 50 -46.42 6.27 -9.55
N GLY A 51 -45.14 6.29 -9.18
CA GLY A 51 -44.51 7.38 -8.42
C GLY A 51 -44.77 7.35 -6.91
N THR A 52 -45.56 6.40 -6.40
CA THR A 52 -45.79 6.23 -4.96
C THR A 52 -44.90 5.14 -4.40
N ALA A 53 -44.09 5.46 -3.38
CA ALA A 53 -43.21 4.47 -2.73
C ALA A 53 -44.02 3.35 -2.08
N LEU A 54 -43.56 2.11 -2.22
CA LEU A 54 -44.19 0.93 -1.60
C LEU A 54 -43.78 0.81 -0.14
N ALA A 55 -44.73 0.43 0.73
CA ALA A 55 -44.42 0.09 2.12
C ALA A 55 -43.46 -1.12 2.15
N GLY A 56 -42.31 -0.96 2.83
CA GLY A 56 -41.25 -1.98 2.86
C GLY A 56 -40.43 -2.09 1.57
N GLY A 57 -40.66 -1.23 0.58
CA GLY A 57 -39.94 -1.21 -0.70
C GLY A 57 -38.61 -0.43 -0.66
N THR A 58 -38.09 -0.14 0.53
CA THR A 58 -36.86 0.65 0.72
C THR A 58 -35.83 -0.17 1.47
N TRP A 59 -34.59 -0.17 0.98
CA TRP A 59 -33.43 -0.78 1.64
C TRP A 59 -32.17 0.05 1.39
N SER A 60 -31.14 -0.21 2.18
CA SER A 60 -29.84 0.43 2.01
C SER A 60 -28.73 -0.60 1.84
N PHE A 61 -27.66 -0.22 1.14
CA PHE A 61 -26.45 -0.99 0.97
C PHE A 61 -25.25 -0.06 0.84
N THR A 62 -24.07 -0.55 1.19
CA THR A 62 -22.81 0.21 1.07
C THR A 62 -21.93 -0.47 0.03
N THR A 63 -21.41 0.30 -0.93
CA THR A 63 -20.39 -0.21 -1.86
C THR A 63 -19.06 -0.40 -1.13
N LEU A 64 -18.24 -1.36 -1.57
CA LEU A 64 -16.88 -1.49 -1.05
C LEU A 64 -16.08 -0.21 -1.32
N ALA A 65 -15.25 0.20 -0.37
CA ALA A 65 -14.27 1.26 -0.60
C ALA A 65 -13.25 0.80 -1.66
N THR A 66 -12.79 1.72 -2.50
CA THR A 66 -11.68 1.44 -3.42
C THR A 66 -10.45 1.15 -2.57
N ALA A 67 -9.81 -0.01 -2.76
CA ALA A 67 -8.51 -0.25 -2.13
C ALA A 67 -7.52 0.79 -2.64
N ALA A 68 -6.90 1.55 -1.73
CA ALA A 68 -5.86 2.49 -2.11
C ALA A 68 -4.73 1.73 -2.82
N SER A 69 -4.25 2.28 -3.94
CA SER A 69 -3.12 1.69 -4.66
C SER A 69 -1.88 1.70 -3.77
N ALA A 70 -1.17 0.57 -3.74
CA ALA A 70 0.09 0.49 -3.04
C ALA A 70 1.15 1.39 -3.68
N VAL A 71 2.04 1.95 -2.86
CA VAL A 71 3.07 2.90 -3.23
C VAL A 71 4.43 2.39 -2.75
N SER A 72 5.44 2.51 -3.61
CA SER A 72 6.85 2.23 -3.37
C SER A 72 7.67 3.40 -3.93
N PHE A 73 8.86 3.66 -3.39
CA PHE A 73 9.73 4.72 -3.92
C PHE A 73 10.30 4.37 -5.29
N TRP A 74 10.65 3.10 -5.50
CA TRP A 74 11.36 2.65 -6.68
C TRP A 74 10.44 1.81 -7.59
N PRO A 75 10.50 2.04 -8.93
CA PRO A 75 9.84 1.14 -9.86
C PRO A 75 10.54 -0.22 -9.89
N ASP A 76 9.82 -1.27 -10.30
CA ASP A 76 10.38 -2.63 -10.41
C ASP A 76 11.55 -2.73 -11.41
N THR A 77 11.65 -1.77 -12.34
CA THR A 77 12.75 -1.65 -13.30
C THR A 77 14.01 -1.02 -12.72
N PHE A 78 13.96 -0.45 -11.51
CA PHE A 78 15.13 0.10 -10.85
C PHE A 78 16.18 -0.99 -10.60
N THR A 79 17.41 -0.71 -11.02
CA THR A 79 18.58 -1.56 -10.81
C THR A 79 19.70 -0.71 -10.24
N PRO A 80 20.22 -0.99 -9.03
CA PRO A 80 21.35 -0.27 -8.46
C PRO A 80 22.61 -0.42 -9.29
N THR A 81 23.45 0.62 -9.33
CA THR A 81 24.78 0.61 -9.95
C THR A 81 25.65 -0.53 -9.40
N TYR A 82 25.61 -0.77 -8.09
CA TYR A 82 26.28 -1.90 -7.45
C TYR A 82 25.23 -2.83 -6.82
N PRO A 83 24.81 -3.90 -7.50
CA PRO A 83 23.73 -4.76 -7.00
C PRO A 83 24.14 -5.63 -5.80
N ALA A 84 25.44 -5.85 -5.59
CA ALA A 84 26.00 -6.54 -4.42
C ALA A 84 27.38 -5.96 -4.11
N TRP A 85 27.40 -4.91 -3.28
CA TRP A 85 28.61 -4.43 -2.63
C TRP A 85 29.19 -5.53 -1.74
N ASP A 86 30.52 -5.55 -1.60
CA ASP A 86 31.25 -6.56 -0.83
C ASP A 86 31.79 -5.91 0.44
N ASP A 87 31.02 -6.05 1.53
CA ASP A 87 31.45 -5.70 2.87
C ASP A 87 31.76 -6.99 3.65
N PRO A 88 32.89 -7.07 4.36
CA PRO A 88 33.24 -8.29 5.11
C PRO A 88 32.32 -8.58 6.30
N ASP A 89 31.56 -7.59 6.79
CA ASP A 89 30.79 -7.70 8.03
C ASP A 89 29.28 -7.79 7.77
N ALA A 90 28.58 -8.58 8.60
CA ALA A 90 27.12 -8.61 8.59
C ALA A 90 26.55 -7.21 8.92
N VAL A 91 25.55 -6.78 8.15
CA VAL A 91 25.09 -5.39 8.15
C VAL A 91 23.58 -5.28 7.97
N GLN A 92 23.02 -4.27 8.61
CA GLN A 92 21.65 -3.82 8.43
C GLN A 92 21.69 -2.50 7.65
N VAL A 93 21.09 -2.49 6.46
CA VAL A 93 21.01 -1.30 5.59
C VAL A 93 19.55 -0.93 5.32
N GLY A 94 19.26 0.36 5.19
CA GLY A 94 17.89 0.85 5.20
C GLY A 94 17.65 2.20 4.53
N LEU A 95 16.37 2.56 4.52
CA LEU A 95 15.79 3.77 3.97
C LEU A 95 14.98 4.46 5.07
N ARG A 96 15.28 5.73 5.31
CA ARG A 96 14.52 6.63 6.19
C ARG A 96 13.50 7.42 5.38
N PHE A 97 12.28 7.50 5.87
CA PHE A 97 11.18 8.17 5.17
C PHE A 97 10.13 8.72 6.13
N THR A 98 9.27 9.59 5.61
CA THR A 98 8.03 10.05 6.22
C THR A 98 6.86 9.76 5.30
N THR A 99 5.64 9.81 5.84
CA THR A 99 4.39 9.79 5.06
C THR A 99 3.57 11.02 5.39
N SER A 100 2.92 11.65 4.40
CA SER A 100 2.03 12.79 4.60
C SER A 100 0.60 12.40 4.98
N THR A 101 0.25 11.11 4.87
CA THR A 101 -1.04 10.55 5.27
C THR A 101 -0.83 9.35 6.17
N ALA A 102 -1.82 9.02 7.00
CA ALA A 102 -1.85 7.72 7.65
C ALA A 102 -1.97 6.60 6.59
N GLY A 103 -1.58 5.38 6.96
CA GLY A 103 -1.68 4.21 6.08
C GLY A 103 -0.98 3.01 6.67
N GLN A 104 -0.74 1.99 5.87
CA GLN A 104 -0.16 0.73 6.33
C GLN A 104 1.00 0.27 5.46
N VAL A 105 2.08 -0.21 6.08
CA VAL A 105 3.12 -0.98 5.39
C VAL A 105 2.71 -2.44 5.35
N THR A 106 2.58 -3.01 4.16
CA THR A 106 2.16 -4.41 3.97
C THR A 106 3.34 -5.33 3.64
N ALA A 107 4.41 -4.79 3.06
CA ALA A 107 5.64 -5.51 2.76
C ALA A 107 6.84 -4.57 2.79
N ILE A 108 8.02 -5.14 3.01
CA ILE A 108 9.31 -4.46 2.85
C ILE A 108 10.01 -5.11 1.67
N ARG A 109 10.65 -4.28 0.83
CA ARG A 109 11.37 -4.74 -0.34
C ARG A 109 12.85 -4.48 -0.18
N PHE A 110 13.67 -5.36 -0.74
CA PHE A 110 15.09 -5.10 -0.90
C PHE A 110 15.59 -5.62 -2.24
N TYR A 111 16.55 -4.91 -2.84
CA TYR A 111 17.20 -5.36 -4.07
C TYR A 111 18.34 -6.31 -3.72
N LYS A 112 18.33 -7.49 -4.33
CA LYS A 112 19.34 -8.53 -4.14
C LYS A 112 20.20 -8.67 -5.39
N GLY A 113 21.51 -8.49 -5.27
CA GLY A 113 22.47 -8.96 -6.27
C GLY A 113 22.82 -10.43 -6.05
N ALA A 114 23.31 -11.11 -7.09
CA ALA A 114 23.55 -12.56 -7.06
C ALA A 114 24.53 -13.04 -5.98
N ALA A 115 25.48 -12.19 -5.57
CA ALA A 115 26.42 -12.49 -4.49
C ALA A 115 25.81 -12.31 -3.08
N ASN A 116 24.69 -11.59 -2.96
CA ASN A 116 24.03 -11.40 -1.68
C ASN A 116 23.26 -12.67 -1.30
N THR A 117 23.92 -13.54 -0.54
CA THR A 117 23.44 -14.87 -0.19
C THR A 117 23.24 -14.99 1.32
N GLY A 118 22.69 -16.11 1.78
CA GLY A 118 22.35 -16.28 3.19
C GLY A 118 20.95 -15.78 3.53
N VAL A 119 20.71 -15.55 4.83
CA VAL A 119 19.38 -15.25 5.35
C VAL A 119 19.18 -13.74 5.43
N HIS A 120 18.15 -13.24 4.76
CA HIS A 120 17.73 -11.85 4.85
C HIS A 120 16.56 -11.69 5.80
N THR A 121 16.63 -10.67 6.65
CA THR A 121 15.52 -10.29 7.54
C THR A 121 15.20 -8.82 7.35
N VAL A 122 13.95 -8.52 6.98
CA VAL A 122 13.45 -7.15 6.89
C VAL A 122 12.94 -6.68 8.25
N LYS A 123 13.03 -5.37 8.48
CA LYS A 123 12.64 -4.72 9.73
C LYS A 123 12.11 -3.31 9.47
N LEU A 124 11.15 -2.89 10.27
CA LEU A 124 10.58 -1.55 10.27
C LEU A 124 10.65 -0.98 11.70
N TRP A 125 11.14 0.26 11.84
CA TRP A 125 11.19 0.98 13.11
C TRP A 125 10.52 2.35 13.01
N ASP A 126 10.08 2.84 14.15
CA ASP A 126 9.69 4.24 14.34
C ASP A 126 10.88 5.16 14.62
N GLY A 127 10.62 6.47 14.68
CA GLY A 127 11.63 7.49 14.97
C GLY A 127 12.20 7.45 16.39
N SER A 128 11.57 6.72 17.31
CA SER A 128 12.07 6.42 18.66
C SER A 128 12.92 5.13 18.71
N GLN A 129 13.23 4.54 17.56
CA GLN A 129 14.03 3.31 17.42
C GLN A 129 13.32 2.06 17.94
N THR A 130 12.00 2.10 18.12
CA THR A 130 11.20 0.92 18.46
C THR A 130 10.99 0.07 17.22
N LEU A 131 11.24 -1.24 17.34
CA LEU A 131 10.96 -2.19 16.27
C LEU A 131 9.44 -2.41 16.17
N LEU A 132 8.85 -2.04 15.04
CA LEU A 132 7.42 -2.19 14.78
C LEU A 132 7.10 -3.53 14.11
N ALA A 133 7.99 -4.02 13.24
CA ALA A 133 7.84 -5.32 12.59
C ALA A 133 9.19 -5.90 12.16
N SER A 134 9.22 -7.24 12.05
CA SER A 134 10.32 -7.99 11.44
C SER A 134 9.80 -9.23 10.74
N ALA A 135 10.38 -9.57 9.58
CA ALA A 135 10.04 -10.77 8.82
C ALA A 135 11.30 -11.34 8.14
N VAL A 136 11.41 -12.67 8.10
CA VAL A 136 12.46 -13.36 7.36
C VAL A 136 12.02 -13.54 5.92
N SER A 137 12.92 -13.28 4.98
CA SER A 137 12.73 -13.55 3.57
C SER A 137 12.86 -15.05 3.31
N THR A 138 11.77 -15.71 2.87
CA THR A 138 11.74 -17.18 2.71
C THR A 138 11.79 -17.65 1.27
N THR A 139 11.43 -16.80 0.31
CA THR A 139 11.33 -17.15 -1.11
C THR A 139 12.03 -16.06 -1.91
N GLU A 140 13.31 -16.26 -2.17
CA GLU A 140 14.12 -15.28 -2.90
C GLU A 140 14.49 -15.76 -4.30
N SER A 141 14.51 -14.84 -5.26
CA SER A 141 15.15 -15.07 -6.55
C SER A 141 16.68 -14.99 -6.44
N ALA A 142 17.38 -15.35 -7.51
CA ALA A 142 18.83 -15.20 -7.60
C ALA A 142 19.25 -13.72 -7.57
N SER A 143 18.46 -12.84 -8.19
CA SER A 143 18.70 -11.40 -8.21
C SER A 143 17.42 -10.60 -8.47
N GLY A 144 17.45 -9.32 -8.16
CA GLY A 144 16.36 -8.36 -8.35
C GLY A 144 15.63 -8.04 -7.05
N TRP A 145 14.48 -7.39 -7.16
CA TRP A 145 13.63 -7.06 -6.02
C TRP A 145 13.09 -8.31 -5.33
N GLN A 146 13.35 -8.40 -4.03
CA GLN A 146 12.70 -9.33 -3.13
C GLN A 146 11.63 -8.56 -2.36
N THR A 147 10.40 -9.06 -2.37
CA THR A 147 9.28 -8.47 -1.63
C THR A 147 8.92 -9.39 -0.48
N VAL A 148 9.12 -8.92 0.75
CA VAL A 148 8.87 -9.69 1.97
C VAL A 148 7.59 -9.18 2.64
N PRO A 149 6.48 -9.94 2.57
CA PRO A 149 5.24 -9.54 3.21
C PRO A 149 5.38 -9.55 4.73
N LEU A 150 4.75 -8.58 5.39
CA LEU A 150 4.64 -8.57 6.85
C LEU A 150 3.46 -9.46 7.27
N ALA A 151 3.63 -10.22 8.37
CA ALA A 151 2.57 -11.10 8.89
C ALA A 151 1.31 -10.32 9.31
N SER A 152 1.49 -9.06 9.72
CA SER A 152 0.41 -8.11 9.96
C SER A 152 0.85 -6.75 9.40
N PRO A 153 0.01 -6.07 8.60
CA PRO A 153 0.31 -4.73 8.16
C PRO A 153 0.56 -3.78 9.33
N VAL A 154 1.53 -2.88 9.18
CA VAL A 154 1.90 -1.93 10.24
C VAL A 154 1.34 -0.56 9.92
N SER A 155 0.48 -0.05 10.80
CA SER A 155 -0.06 1.31 10.69
C SER A 155 1.02 2.36 10.90
N LEU A 156 1.09 3.33 9.99
CA LEU A 156 1.92 4.52 10.09
C LEU A 156 1.04 5.76 10.26
N GLU A 157 1.53 6.70 11.04
CA GLU A 157 0.93 8.01 11.23
C GLU A 157 1.58 9.05 10.30
N ALA A 158 0.79 10.05 9.91
CA ALA A 158 1.27 11.16 9.09
C ALA A 158 2.31 12.01 9.84
N GLY A 159 3.33 12.49 9.13
CA GLY A 159 4.37 13.39 9.65
C GLY A 159 5.47 12.69 10.45
N GLN A 160 5.32 11.40 10.77
CA GLN A 160 6.31 10.66 11.54
C GLN A 160 7.42 10.12 10.65
N THR A 161 8.65 10.06 11.20
CA THR A 161 9.80 9.44 10.53
C THR A 161 9.87 7.97 10.89
N TYR A 162 10.05 7.13 9.87
CA TYR A 162 10.22 5.70 9.97
C TYR A 162 11.48 5.25 9.23
N THR A 163 11.96 4.06 9.58
CA THR A 163 13.06 3.42 8.87
C THR A 163 12.66 2.00 8.48
N VAL A 164 12.75 1.66 7.20
CA VAL A 164 12.72 0.26 6.74
C VAL A 164 14.15 -0.18 6.45
N ALA A 165 14.49 -1.42 6.80
CA ALA A 165 15.82 -1.98 6.54
C ALA A 165 15.72 -3.47 6.25
N TYR A 166 16.79 -4.03 5.68
CA TYR A 166 17.05 -5.46 5.73
C TYR A 166 18.45 -5.72 6.27
N HIS A 167 18.60 -6.90 6.89
CA HIS A 167 19.87 -7.41 7.35
C HIS A 167 20.42 -8.41 6.34
N SER A 168 21.67 -8.25 5.92
CA SER A 168 22.45 -9.25 5.20
C SER A 168 23.44 -9.91 6.16
N SER A 169 23.34 -11.23 6.30
CA SER A 169 24.23 -12.02 7.16
C SER A 169 25.65 -12.16 6.60
N THR A 170 25.86 -11.88 5.32
CA THR A 170 27.14 -12.06 4.62
C THR A 170 27.77 -10.74 4.18
N GLY A 171 27.21 -9.59 4.59
CA GLY A 171 27.77 -8.27 4.26
C GLY A 171 27.58 -7.81 2.81
N HIS A 172 26.79 -8.54 2.03
CA HIS A 172 26.49 -8.16 0.66
C HIS A 172 25.18 -7.35 0.58
N TYR A 173 25.18 -6.23 -0.14
CA TYR A 173 23.98 -5.39 -0.28
C TYR A 173 24.02 -4.51 -1.51
N ALA A 174 22.85 -4.11 -2.01
CA ALA A 174 22.75 -3.15 -3.09
C ALA A 174 23.24 -1.75 -2.68
N VAL A 175 23.89 -1.03 -3.59
CA VAL A 175 24.29 0.37 -3.44
C VAL A 175 24.02 1.13 -4.74
N GLU A 176 23.24 2.20 -4.64
CA GLU A 176 23.18 3.28 -5.62
C GLU A 176 23.78 4.55 -4.98
N PRO A 177 25.01 4.93 -5.35
CA PRO A 177 25.68 6.08 -4.77
C PRO A 177 24.87 7.37 -4.94
N ASN A 178 24.74 8.15 -3.87
CA ASN A 178 23.98 9.41 -3.86
C ASN A 178 22.49 9.30 -4.22
N GLY A 179 21.93 8.10 -4.38
CA GLY A 179 20.53 7.88 -4.75
C GLY A 179 19.52 8.48 -3.75
N LEU A 180 19.95 8.84 -2.54
CA LEU A 180 19.17 9.51 -1.50
C LEU A 180 19.90 10.76 -0.96
N ALA A 181 20.77 11.38 -1.75
CA ALA A 181 21.37 12.67 -1.42
C ALA A 181 20.31 13.79 -1.39
N THR A 182 19.29 13.67 -2.23
CA THR A 182 18.09 14.50 -2.26
C THR A 182 16.86 13.67 -1.91
N ALA A 183 15.83 14.31 -1.36
CA ALA A 183 14.59 13.62 -1.05
C ALA A 183 13.91 13.11 -2.33
N LEU A 184 13.38 11.90 -2.27
CA LEU A 184 12.52 11.30 -3.27
C LEU A 184 11.09 11.34 -2.76
N THR A 185 10.14 11.52 -3.67
CA THR A 185 8.70 11.52 -3.34
C THR A 185 8.00 10.48 -4.20
N ALA A 186 7.17 9.65 -3.57
CA ALA A 186 6.30 8.71 -4.25
C ALA A 186 4.94 8.71 -3.55
N GLY A 187 3.91 9.25 -4.20
CA GLY A 187 2.61 9.46 -3.56
C GLY A 187 2.74 10.25 -2.25
N PRO A 188 2.23 9.75 -1.11
CA PRO A 188 2.37 10.41 0.18
C PRO A 188 3.73 10.17 0.87
N LEU A 189 4.59 9.30 0.32
CA LEU A 189 5.88 8.99 0.90
C LEU A 189 6.93 10.02 0.49
N THR A 190 7.80 10.41 1.42
CA THR A 190 8.98 11.24 1.15
C THR A 190 10.20 10.66 1.87
N SER A 191 11.29 10.37 1.15
CA SER A 191 12.53 9.91 1.78
C SER A 191 13.23 11.06 2.49
N ALA A 192 14.01 10.74 3.53
CA ALA A 192 14.91 11.73 4.12
C ALA A 192 16.06 12.06 3.15
N ALA A 193 16.77 13.16 3.43
CA ALA A 193 17.94 13.59 2.68
C ALA A 193 19.01 14.08 3.67
N PRO A 194 20.10 13.32 3.91
CA PRO A 194 20.38 11.99 3.37
C PRO A 194 19.40 10.91 3.87
N GLY A 195 18.96 10.03 2.97
CA GLY A 195 17.92 9.04 3.25
C GLY A 195 18.40 7.62 3.54
N GLY A 196 19.63 7.27 3.18
CA GLY A 196 20.22 5.98 3.48
C GLY A 196 20.53 5.84 4.96
N ALA A 197 20.38 4.63 5.48
CA ALA A 197 20.68 4.30 6.87
C ALA A 197 21.42 2.96 6.98
N TYR A 198 22.31 2.81 7.95
CA TYR A 198 22.99 1.54 8.21
C TYR A 198 23.44 1.35 9.67
N VAL A 199 23.72 0.10 10.03
CA VAL A 199 24.46 -0.30 11.23
C VAL A 199 25.07 -1.68 11.00
N TYR A 200 26.29 -1.92 11.51
CA TYR A 200 26.86 -3.27 11.53
C TYR A 200 26.17 -4.13 12.58
N GLY A 201 25.85 -5.37 12.23
CA GLY A 201 24.98 -6.24 13.02
C GLY A 201 23.49 -6.00 12.74
N THR A 202 22.64 -6.21 13.74
CA THR A 202 21.17 -6.34 13.56
C THR A 202 20.35 -5.25 14.26
N GLY A 203 21.00 -4.20 14.78
CA GLY A 203 20.36 -3.13 15.55
C GLY A 203 19.57 -2.13 14.69
N PHE A 204 19.11 -1.05 15.32
CA PHE A 204 18.54 0.08 14.60
C PHE A 204 19.62 0.76 13.72
N PRO A 205 19.37 0.99 12.42
CA PRO A 205 20.32 1.62 11.52
C PRO A 205 20.39 3.14 11.77
N GLY A 206 21.16 3.54 12.79
CA GLY A 206 21.28 4.94 13.22
C GLY A 206 22.26 5.78 12.40
N SER A 207 23.23 5.17 11.71
CA SER A 207 24.18 5.90 10.87
C SER A 207 23.53 6.27 9.54
N THR A 208 23.78 7.48 9.04
CA THR A 208 23.18 8.00 7.82
C THR A 208 24.14 7.99 6.62
N SER A 209 23.58 7.91 5.42
CA SER A 209 24.32 7.89 4.16
C SER A 209 23.49 8.52 3.04
N SER A 210 24.15 9.16 2.06
CA SER A 210 23.48 9.63 0.84
C SER A 210 23.16 8.51 -0.15
N ALA A 211 23.71 7.30 0.04
CA ALA A 211 23.45 6.17 -0.84
C ALA A 211 22.03 5.61 -0.63
N SER A 212 21.43 5.09 -1.71
CA SER A 212 20.32 4.14 -1.57
C SER A 212 20.90 2.74 -1.44
N TYR A 213 20.41 1.98 -0.46
CA TYR A 213 20.82 0.59 -0.26
C TYR A 213 19.90 -0.43 -0.93
N GLY A 214 19.12 0.03 -1.92
CA GLY A 214 18.10 -0.77 -2.58
C GLY A 214 17.02 -1.27 -1.61
N VAL A 215 16.64 -0.46 -0.62
CA VAL A 215 15.58 -0.78 0.34
C VAL A 215 14.35 0.05 0.03
N ASP A 216 13.18 -0.57 0.07
CA ASP A 216 11.89 0.07 -0.21
C ASP A 216 10.78 -0.58 0.62
N LEU A 217 9.56 -0.10 0.47
CA LEU A 217 8.37 -0.59 1.14
C LEU A 217 7.17 -0.64 0.19
N VAL A 218 6.16 -1.41 0.58
CA VAL A 218 4.84 -1.40 -0.03
C VAL A 218 3.89 -0.73 0.96
N PHE A 219 3.56 0.53 0.70
CA PHE A 219 2.69 1.37 1.54
C PHE A 219 1.30 1.50 0.92
N VAL A 220 0.26 1.28 1.71
CA VAL A 220 -1.14 1.47 1.31
C VAL A 220 -1.69 2.66 2.12
N PRO A 221 -1.91 3.83 1.49
CA PRO A 221 -2.50 4.98 2.18
C PRO A 221 -3.87 4.64 2.76
N ALA A 222 -4.20 5.20 3.92
CA ALA A 222 -5.59 5.21 4.38
C ALA A 222 -6.40 6.11 3.44
N GLY A 223 -7.49 5.58 2.89
CA GLY A 223 -8.40 6.31 1.99
C GLY A 223 -9.23 7.35 2.72
#